data_AF-A0A535KKU7-F1
#
_entry.id   AF-A0A535KKU7-F1
#
_cell.length_a   1.000
_cell.length_b   1.000
_cell.length_c   1.000
_cell.angle_alpha   90.00
_cell.angle_beta   90.00
_cell.angle_gamma   90.00
#
_symmetry.space_group_name_H-M   'P 1'
#
loop_
_entity.id
_entity.type
_entity.pdbx_description
1 polymer ?
#
loop_
_entity_poly.entity_id
_entity_poly.type
_entity_poly.pdbx_seq_one_letter_code
_entity_poly.pdbx_strand_id
1 'polypeptide(L)'
;MRRIRNLVVLASTALMLAVAGCGGPTTARPTHTPSPSATPTESPVQPLRPLVLIDPSQPITEAEVRAVVDGVFVQGIFLDDPMLYAECQYYHGGEPTFKACPLTPRLEARLTSHIGRFPPRYGAGAFCRCLAVSRDIEVVTTIRDDAATAHVRLFGGTETVDLVLTLSQGYLLVDDIQCNGRGAASSIYVDPIPSC
;
A
#
# COMPACT_ATOMS: atom_id res chain seq x y z
N MET A 1 -27.65 48.34 11.25
CA MET A 1 -27.31 49.39 10.26
C MET A 1 -26.46 48.73 9.18
N ARG A 2 -27.04 48.41 8.02
CA ARG A 2 -26.76 49.04 6.71
C ARG A 2 -25.29 48.90 6.26
N ARG A 3 -25.00 47.97 5.35
CA ARG A 3 -24.88 48.19 3.88
C ARG A 3 -23.59 48.91 3.48
N ILE A 4 -22.58 48.14 3.07
CA ILE A 4 -21.60 48.46 2.01
C ILE A 4 -21.20 47.07 1.46
N ARG A 5 -21.77 46.49 0.40
CA ARG A 5 -22.16 46.94 -0.93
C ARG A 5 -20.95 47.30 -1.80
N ASN A 6 -20.61 46.35 -2.70
CA ASN A 6 -20.09 46.58 -4.06
C ASN A 6 -18.61 47.01 -4.17
N LEU A 7 -17.78 46.68 -5.17
CA LEU A 7 -17.90 46.09 -6.50
C LEU A 7 -16.45 45.99 -7.02
N VAL A 8 -15.93 44.83 -7.45
CA VAL A 8 -14.93 44.78 -8.53
C VAL A 8 -15.22 43.54 -9.38
N VAL A 9 -16.04 43.76 -10.40
CA VAL A 9 -16.26 42.94 -11.59
C VAL A 9 -15.38 43.54 -12.70
N LEU A 10 -14.79 42.70 -13.56
CA LEU A 10 -14.44 42.90 -15.00
C LEU A 10 -13.12 42.14 -15.31
N ALA A 11 -13.17 41.06 -16.11
CA ALA A 11 -13.00 41.02 -17.58
C ALA A 11 -11.50 40.99 -17.96
N SER A 12 -10.98 40.34 -19.01
CA SER A 12 -11.53 39.85 -20.27
C SER A 12 -10.43 39.09 -21.04
N THR A 13 -10.88 38.23 -21.96
CA THR A 13 -10.25 37.52 -23.09
C THR A 13 -9.23 38.27 -23.99
N ALA A 14 -8.24 37.55 -24.54
CA ALA A 14 -7.68 37.64 -25.93
C ALA A 14 -6.56 36.57 -26.09
N LEU A 15 -6.57 35.57 -26.98
CA LEU A 15 -6.62 35.49 -28.47
C LEU A 15 -5.26 35.75 -29.17
N MET A 16 -4.94 34.87 -30.14
CA MET A 16 -3.92 34.87 -31.23
C MET A 16 -2.89 33.74 -31.02
N LEU A 17 -2.81 32.63 -31.79
CA LEU A 17 -2.92 32.35 -33.23
C LEU A 17 -1.92 33.12 -34.12
N ALA A 18 -0.80 32.46 -34.46
CA ALA A 18 0.02 32.74 -35.64
C ALA A 18 0.73 31.43 -36.07
N VAL A 19 0.38 30.78 -37.18
CA VAL A 19 0.70 31.00 -38.62
C VAL A 19 1.85 30.10 -39.10
N ALA A 20 1.45 29.14 -39.93
CA ALA A 20 2.05 28.64 -41.18
C ALA A 20 3.58 28.53 -41.36
N GLY A 21 3.99 27.32 -41.78
CA GLY A 21 5.18 27.09 -42.59
C GLY A 21 5.00 25.85 -43.46
N CYS A 22 4.91 26.04 -44.77
CA CYS A 22 4.71 25.02 -45.81
C CYS A 22 6.02 24.82 -46.59
N GLY A 23 6.35 23.58 -47.00
CA GLY A 23 7.40 23.33 -47.98
C GLY A 23 7.89 21.87 -48.04
N GLY A 24 7.50 21.12 -49.07
CA GLY A 24 8.20 19.89 -49.53
C GLY A 24 9.46 20.22 -50.37
N PRO A 25 10.07 19.30 -51.15
CA PRO A 25 9.69 17.92 -51.48
C PRO A 25 10.87 16.88 -51.42
N THR A 26 10.57 15.63 -51.85
CA THR A 26 11.48 14.66 -52.52
C THR A 26 12.23 13.61 -51.71
N THR A 27 11.74 12.37 -51.85
CA THR A 27 12.45 11.11 -52.16
C THR A 27 13.87 10.88 -51.63
N ALA A 28 14.02 9.93 -50.71
CA ALA A 28 14.97 8.81 -50.83
C ALA A 28 14.67 7.75 -49.77
N ARG A 29 14.51 6.50 -50.22
CA ARG A 29 14.50 5.29 -49.38
C ARG A 29 15.95 4.81 -49.28
N PRO A 30 16.55 4.74 -48.09
CA PRO A 30 17.64 3.83 -47.83
C PRO A 30 17.09 2.63 -47.06
N THR A 31 17.24 1.47 -47.69
CA THR A 31 17.15 0.16 -47.06
C THR A 31 18.13 0.10 -45.89
N HIS A 32 17.63 0.21 -44.66
CA HIS A 32 18.40 -0.07 -43.46
C HIS A 32 17.95 -1.41 -42.88
N THR A 33 18.92 -2.32 -42.89
CA THR A 33 19.00 -3.62 -42.24
C THR A 33 18.42 -3.59 -40.82
N PRO A 34 17.65 -4.59 -40.37
CA PRO A 34 17.22 -4.68 -38.98
C PRO A 34 18.46 -4.84 -38.09
N SER A 35 18.81 -3.78 -37.37
CA SER A 35 19.73 -3.88 -36.24
C SER A 35 19.02 -4.70 -35.15
N PRO A 36 19.65 -5.73 -34.55
CA PRO A 36 19.05 -6.41 -33.42
C PRO A 36 18.81 -5.38 -32.31
N SER A 37 17.53 -5.12 -32.05
CA SER A 37 17.10 -4.35 -30.90
C SER A 37 17.60 -5.11 -29.68
N ALA A 38 18.57 -4.52 -28.97
CA ALA A 38 19.00 -5.04 -27.69
C ALA A 38 17.78 -5.04 -26.77
N THR A 39 17.27 -6.23 -26.50
CA THR A 39 16.25 -6.46 -25.48
C THR A 39 16.72 -5.76 -24.21
N PRO A 40 15.92 -4.86 -23.59
CA PRO A 40 16.25 -4.39 -22.27
C PRO A 40 16.30 -5.63 -21.37
N THR A 41 17.49 -5.99 -20.90
CA THR A 41 17.65 -6.88 -19.77
C THR A 41 16.96 -6.18 -18.61
N GLU A 42 15.71 -6.57 -18.33
CA GLU A 42 15.11 -6.33 -17.03
C GLU A 42 16.06 -6.92 -16.00
N SER A 43 16.84 -6.03 -15.38
CA SER A 43 17.57 -6.34 -14.17
C SER A 43 16.52 -6.85 -13.17
N PRO A 44 16.72 -7.99 -12.50
CA PRO A 44 15.76 -8.46 -11.52
C PRO A 44 15.62 -7.39 -10.44
N VAL A 45 14.50 -6.66 -10.47
CA VAL A 45 14.07 -5.86 -9.34
C VAL A 45 13.76 -6.88 -8.26
N GLN A 46 14.75 -7.20 -7.42
CA GLN A 46 14.52 -7.97 -6.22
C GLN A 46 13.39 -7.26 -5.46
N PRO A 47 12.28 -7.95 -5.17
CA PRO A 47 11.24 -7.33 -4.37
C PRO A 47 11.86 -7.00 -3.01
N LEU A 48 11.81 -5.73 -2.62
CA LEU A 48 12.03 -5.23 -1.25
C LEU A 48 10.93 -5.73 -0.29
N ARG A 49 10.43 -6.94 -0.50
CA ARG A 49 9.44 -7.59 0.34
C ARG A 49 10.23 -8.38 1.38
N PRO A 50 10.09 -8.11 2.69
CA PRO A 50 10.53 -9.05 3.72
C PRO A 50 9.61 -10.27 3.62
N LEU A 51 9.95 -11.17 2.71
CA LEU A 51 9.21 -12.39 2.48
C LEU A 51 9.70 -13.44 3.46
N VAL A 52 8.77 -14.01 4.22
CA VAL A 52 9.05 -15.17 5.06
C VAL A 52 8.86 -16.41 4.20
N LEU A 53 9.98 -17.01 3.80
CA LEU A 53 9.99 -18.29 3.08
C LEU A 53 9.74 -19.42 4.07
N ILE A 54 8.72 -20.23 3.79
CA ILE A 54 8.30 -21.37 4.59
C ILE A 54 8.66 -22.64 3.81
N ASP A 55 9.24 -23.61 4.52
CA ASP A 55 9.32 -24.98 4.02
C ASP A 55 7.92 -25.61 4.09
N PRO A 56 7.27 -25.93 2.95
CA PRO A 56 5.91 -26.48 2.96
C PRO A 56 5.81 -27.87 3.62
N SER A 57 6.95 -28.50 3.95
CA SER A 57 6.99 -29.76 4.70
C SER A 57 6.98 -29.58 6.22
N GLN A 58 7.08 -28.34 6.72
CA GLN A 58 7.06 -28.00 8.14
C GLN A 58 5.80 -27.20 8.51
N PRO A 59 5.30 -27.34 9.74
CA PRO A 59 4.20 -26.51 10.22
C PRO A 59 4.65 -25.06 10.36
N ILE A 60 3.75 -24.12 10.07
CA ILE A 60 3.97 -22.69 10.32
C ILE A 60 4.25 -22.48 11.82
N THR A 61 5.24 -21.64 12.13
CA THR A 61 5.66 -21.32 13.49
C THR A 61 5.22 -19.92 13.90
N GLU A 62 5.12 -19.67 15.21
CA GLU A 62 4.83 -18.33 15.74
C GLU A 62 5.88 -17.29 15.34
N ALA A 63 7.14 -17.71 15.23
CA ALA A 63 8.24 -16.84 14.82
C ALA A 63 8.08 -16.35 13.37
N GLU A 64 7.63 -17.22 12.46
CA GLU A 64 7.35 -16.86 11.07
C GLU A 64 6.17 -15.91 10.96
N VAL A 65 5.09 -16.18 11.70
CA VAL A 65 3.93 -15.26 11.76
C VAL A 65 4.37 -13.91 12.32
N ARG A 66 5.18 -13.89 13.38
CA ARG A 66 5.70 -12.65 13.97
C ARG A 66 6.57 -11.87 12.99
N ALA A 67 7.43 -12.54 12.23
CA ALA A 67 8.24 -11.88 11.20
C ALA A 67 7.38 -11.22 10.11
N VAL A 68 6.27 -11.84 9.70
CA VAL A 68 5.30 -11.18 8.79
C VAL A 68 4.66 -9.97 9.45
N VAL A 69 4.25 -10.06 10.72
CA VAL A 69 3.66 -8.93 11.45
C VAL A 69 4.65 -7.77 11.57
N ASP A 70 5.91 -8.04 11.88
CA ASP A 70 6.95 -7.00 11.99
C ASP A 70 7.26 -6.36 10.62
N GLY A 71 7.08 -7.11 9.53
CA GLY A 71 7.11 -6.59 8.16
C GLY A 71 5.90 -5.71 7.80
N VAL A 72 4.78 -5.84 8.51
CA VAL A 72 3.59 -5.00 8.36
C VAL A 72 3.62 -3.79 9.29
N PHE A 73 3.95 -3.99 10.57
CA PHE A 73 4.02 -2.97 11.61
C PHE A 73 5.48 -2.65 11.91
N VAL A 74 6.04 -1.80 11.06
CA VAL A 74 7.43 -1.40 11.09
C VAL A 74 7.68 -0.46 12.27
N GLN A 75 8.53 -0.87 13.21
CA GLN A 75 8.94 -0.03 14.35
C GLN A 75 10.00 1.00 13.91
N GLY A 76 9.79 2.28 14.24
CA GLY A 76 10.85 3.29 14.28
C GLY A 76 11.48 3.76 12.95
N ILE A 77 10.96 3.40 11.77
CA ILE A 77 11.59 3.81 10.48
C ILE A 77 11.06 5.16 9.94
N PHE A 78 9.88 5.60 10.37
CA PHE A 78 9.22 6.79 9.80
C PHE A 78 8.83 7.88 10.80
N LEU A 79 9.14 7.70 12.09
CA LEU A 79 8.82 8.63 13.15
C LEU A 79 10.07 8.81 14.00
N ASP A 80 10.44 10.05 14.33
CA ASP A 80 11.60 10.40 15.18
C ASP A 80 11.50 9.83 16.62
N ASP A 81 10.49 9.01 16.91
CA ASP A 81 10.28 8.29 18.16
C ASP A 81 10.43 6.78 17.88
N PRO A 82 11.54 6.15 18.33
CA PRO A 82 11.80 4.72 18.10
C PRO A 82 10.79 3.81 18.80
N MET A 83 9.93 4.37 19.67
CA MET A 83 8.87 3.64 20.36
C MET A 83 7.53 3.71 19.62
N LEU A 84 7.45 4.20 18.38
CA LEU A 84 6.20 4.22 17.60
C LEU A 84 6.29 3.25 16.41
N TYR A 85 5.22 2.49 16.16
CA TYR A 85 5.09 1.75 14.91
C TYR A 85 4.41 2.59 13.83
N ALA A 86 4.78 2.29 12.59
CA ALA A 86 4.06 2.69 11.38
C ALA A 86 3.67 1.42 10.61
N GLU A 87 2.62 1.52 9.81
CA GLU A 87 2.29 0.44 8.87
C GLU A 87 3.24 0.48 7.67
N CYS A 88 3.45 -0.66 7.02
CA CYS A 88 4.41 -0.90 5.92
C CYS A 88 4.13 -0.13 4.61
N GLN A 89 3.40 0.98 4.69
CA GLN A 89 3.17 1.91 3.61
C GLN A 89 4.44 2.72 3.35
N TYR A 90 5.08 2.44 2.21
CA TYR A 90 6.23 3.20 1.75
C TYR A 90 5.77 4.39 0.90
N TYR A 91 6.49 5.51 0.95
CA TYR A 91 6.27 6.65 0.06
C TYR A 91 7.44 6.79 -0.90
N HIS A 92 7.28 6.31 -2.14
CA HIS A 92 8.29 6.49 -3.18
C HIS A 92 7.97 7.74 -3.98
N GLY A 93 8.82 8.77 -3.93
CA GLY A 93 8.60 10.01 -4.71
C GLY A 93 7.32 10.77 -4.37
N GLY A 94 6.69 10.50 -3.20
CA GLY A 94 5.47 11.15 -2.73
C GLY A 94 4.18 10.33 -2.89
N GLU A 95 4.22 9.21 -3.63
CA GLU A 95 3.06 8.33 -3.77
C GLU A 95 3.10 7.20 -2.73
N PRO A 96 2.04 7.03 -1.92
CA PRO A 96 1.94 5.90 -1.00
C PRO A 96 1.80 4.58 -1.75
N THR A 97 2.48 3.54 -1.28
CA THR A 97 2.45 2.19 -1.88
C THR A 97 2.63 1.10 -0.82
N PHE A 98 2.03 -0.07 -1.08
CA PHE A 98 2.13 -1.26 -0.24
C PHE A 98 3.05 -2.33 -0.85
N LYS A 99 3.80 -2.00 -1.91
CA LYS A 99 4.65 -2.98 -2.64
C LYS A 99 5.73 -3.66 -1.80
N ALA A 100 6.17 -3.01 -0.73
CA ALA A 100 7.16 -3.54 0.21
C ALA A 100 6.53 -4.38 1.34
N CYS A 101 5.21 -4.37 1.49
CA CYS A 101 4.52 -5.14 2.51
C CYS A 101 4.47 -6.64 2.13
N PRO A 102 4.48 -7.56 3.11
CA PRO A 102 4.31 -9.00 2.89
C PRO A 102 2.84 -9.37 2.63
N LEU A 103 2.27 -8.87 1.52
CA LEU A 103 0.85 -9.04 1.18
C LEU A 103 0.67 -9.99 0.00
N THR A 104 -0.50 -10.62 -0.08
CA THR A 104 -0.95 -11.22 -1.33
C THR A 104 -1.20 -10.12 -2.38
N PRO A 105 -1.06 -10.43 -3.68
CA PRO A 105 -1.38 -9.47 -4.75
C PRO A 105 -2.82 -8.94 -4.66
N ARG A 106 -3.74 -9.78 -4.17
CA ARG A 106 -5.15 -9.42 -3.98
C ARG A 106 -5.32 -8.33 -2.92
N LEU A 107 -4.67 -8.51 -1.77
CA LEU A 107 -4.72 -7.54 -0.68
C LEU A 107 -4.01 -6.24 -1.06
N GLU A 108 -2.85 -6.33 -1.72
CA GLU A 108 -2.11 -5.16 -2.23
C GLU A 108 -3.01 -4.31 -3.15
N ALA A 109 -3.69 -4.94 -4.11
CA ALA A 109 -4.60 -4.23 -5.01
C ALA A 109 -5.78 -3.60 -4.26
N ARG A 110 -6.35 -4.32 -3.28
CA ARG A 110 -7.47 -3.81 -2.47
C ARG A 110 -7.05 -2.58 -1.66
N LEU A 111 -5.92 -2.64 -0.95
CA LEU A 111 -5.41 -1.50 -0.19
C LEU A 111 -5.05 -0.33 -1.09
N THR A 112 -4.40 -0.59 -2.23
CA THR A 112 -4.04 0.44 -3.22
C THR A 112 -5.26 1.20 -3.73
N SER A 113 -6.36 0.50 -4.03
CA SER A 113 -7.62 1.14 -4.45
C SER A 113 -8.29 2.00 -3.36
N HIS A 114 -7.85 1.90 -2.11
CA HIS A 114 -8.40 2.61 -0.95
C HIS A 114 -7.41 3.54 -0.24
N ILE A 115 -6.23 3.77 -0.81
CA ILE A 115 -5.20 4.68 -0.28
C ILE A 115 -5.78 6.04 0.13
N GLY A 116 -6.71 6.59 -0.66
CA GLY A 116 -7.35 7.88 -0.38
C GLY A 116 -8.32 7.89 0.81
N ARG A 117 -8.76 6.72 1.30
CA ARG A 117 -9.54 6.58 2.54
C ARG A 117 -8.66 6.46 3.78
N PHE A 118 -7.39 6.14 3.60
CA PHE A 118 -6.40 5.91 4.65
C PHE A 118 -5.17 6.82 4.46
N PRO A 119 -5.32 8.16 4.32
CA PRO A 119 -4.18 9.01 3.99
C PRO A 119 -3.21 9.10 5.18
N PRO A 120 -1.97 8.65 5.05
CA PRO A 120 -1.01 8.53 6.16
C PRO A 120 -0.55 9.83 6.84
N ARG A 121 -0.93 11.02 6.34
CA ARG A 121 -0.58 12.28 7.03
C ARG A 121 -1.57 12.69 8.13
N TYR A 122 -2.85 12.27 8.07
CA TYR A 122 -3.89 12.58 9.09
C TYR A 122 -5.11 11.63 9.06
N GLY A 123 -5.00 10.52 8.34
CA GLY A 123 -6.06 9.53 8.11
C GLY A 123 -5.75 8.20 8.78
N ALA A 124 -6.76 7.36 8.84
CA ALA A 124 -6.67 6.09 9.55
C ALA A 124 -5.62 5.17 8.89
N GLY A 125 -4.85 4.42 9.69
CA GLY A 125 -3.95 3.39 9.19
C GLY A 125 -4.72 2.42 8.28
N ALA A 126 -4.13 2.00 7.16
CA ALA A 126 -4.75 1.08 6.24
C ALA A 126 -5.00 -0.32 6.85
N PHE A 127 -4.16 -0.73 7.81
CA PHE A 127 -4.30 -2.02 8.50
C PHE A 127 -5.18 -1.89 9.73
N CYS A 128 -4.85 -0.99 10.66
CA CYS A 128 -5.63 -0.84 11.88
C CYS A 128 -6.95 -0.09 11.71
N ARG A 129 -7.12 0.63 10.59
CA ARG A 129 -8.23 1.57 10.34
C ARG A 129 -8.44 2.56 11.49
N CYS A 130 -7.34 2.86 12.20
CA CYS A 130 -7.30 3.69 13.40
C CYS A 130 -6.53 4.99 13.11
N LEU A 131 -6.94 6.11 13.71
CA LEU A 131 -6.35 7.44 13.47
C LEU A 131 -5.03 7.70 14.23
N ALA A 132 -4.56 6.74 15.03
CA ALA A 132 -3.44 6.92 15.94
C ALA A 132 -2.35 5.87 15.68
N VAL A 133 -1.14 6.20 16.12
CA VAL A 133 -0.02 5.25 16.21
C VAL A 133 0.07 4.74 17.64
N SER A 134 0.26 3.43 17.82
CA SER A 134 0.51 2.87 19.16
C SER A 134 2.01 2.65 19.38
N ARG A 135 2.39 2.69 20.66
CA ARG A 135 3.78 2.51 21.06
C ARG A 135 4.17 1.04 21.15
N ASP A 136 3.23 0.24 21.62
CA ASP A 136 3.41 -1.17 21.86
C ASP A 136 2.43 -1.96 20.98
N ILE A 137 2.90 -3.11 20.48
CA ILE A 137 2.05 -4.12 19.86
C ILE A 137 2.27 -5.46 20.57
N GLU A 138 1.18 -6.12 20.92
CA GLU A 138 1.19 -7.51 21.38
C GLU A 138 0.64 -8.37 20.25
N VAL A 139 1.25 -9.53 19.99
CA VAL A 139 0.77 -10.47 18.97
C VAL A 139 0.43 -11.78 19.62
N VAL A 140 -0.82 -12.20 19.42
CA VAL A 140 -1.29 -13.55 19.73
C VAL A 140 -1.60 -14.25 18.42
N THR A 141 -1.14 -15.48 18.24
CA THR A 141 -1.29 -16.20 16.97
C THR A 141 -2.28 -17.34 17.10
N THR A 142 -3.06 -17.56 16.04
CA THR A 142 -3.83 -18.78 15.83
C THR A 142 -3.30 -19.45 14.58
N ILE A 143 -2.61 -20.58 14.72
CA ILE A 143 -1.96 -21.29 13.60
C ILE A 143 -2.80 -22.50 13.18
N ARG A 144 -2.92 -22.72 11.87
CA ARG A 144 -3.48 -23.90 11.21
C ARG A 144 -2.48 -24.38 10.16
N ASP A 145 -2.74 -25.53 9.54
CA ASP A 145 -1.79 -26.21 8.65
C ASP A 145 -1.23 -25.32 7.53
N ASP A 146 -2.08 -24.58 6.81
CA ASP A 146 -1.73 -23.75 5.65
C ASP A 146 -2.04 -22.25 5.82
N ALA A 147 -2.54 -21.88 7.00
CA ALA A 147 -3.00 -20.53 7.29
C ALA A 147 -2.70 -20.17 8.75
N ALA A 148 -2.51 -18.89 9.01
CA ALA A 148 -2.40 -18.37 10.36
C ALA A 148 -3.25 -17.11 10.51
N THR A 149 -3.57 -16.74 11.73
CA THR A 149 -4.14 -15.44 12.05
C THR A 149 -3.28 -14.81 13.13
N ALA A 150 -2.77 -13.62 12.85
CA ALA A 150 -2.08 -12.81 13.86
C ALA A 150 -3.07 -11.81 14.43
N HIS A 151 -3.41 -11.96 15.71
CA HIS A 151 -4.21 -11.03 16.48
C HIS A 151 -3.28 -9.96 17.06
N VAL A 152 -3.18 -8.84 16.35
CA VAL A 152 -2.30 -7.72 16.71
C VAL A 152 -3.08 -6.76 17.61
N ARG A 153 -2.72 -6.75 18.89
CA ARG A 153 -3.27 -5.87 19.91
C ARG A 153 -2.51 -4.55 19.94
N LEU A 154 -3.25 -3.46 19.81
CA LEU A 154 -2.75 -2.09 19.75
C LEU A 154 -3.26 -1.31 20.97
N PHE A 155 -2.57 -0.22 21.33
CA PHE A 155 -2.99 0.71 22.39
C PHE A 155 -3.25 0.00 23.73
N GLY A 156 -2.33 -0.84 24.16
CA GLY A 156 -2.47 -1.65 25.38
C GLY A 156 -3.58 -2.71 25.31
N GLY A 157 -3.98 -3.11 24.10
CA GLY A 157 -5.00 -4.14 23.85
C GLY A 157 -6.43 -3.62 23.70
N THR A 158 -6.63 -2.31 23.62
CA THR A 158 -7.97 -1.72 23.43
C THR A 158 -8.49 -1.88 22.00
N GLU A 159 -7.59 -1.98 21.02
CA GLU A 159 -7.92 -2.32 19.64
C GLU A 159 -7.20 -3.62 19.26
N THR A 160 -7.86 -4.45 18.44
CA THR A 160 -7.24 -5.66 17.87
C THR A 160 -7.44 -5.69 16.37
N VAL A 161 -6.37 -5.96 15.64
CA VAL A 161 -6.39 -6.16 14.19
C VAL A 161 -5.97 -7.58 13.92
N ASP A 162 -6.80 -8.31 13.19
CA ASP A 162 -6.52 -9.66 12.79
C ASP A 162 -5.94 -9.65 11.38
N LEU A 163 -4.66 -9.97 11.25
CA LEU A 163 -4.05 -10.26 9.95
C LEU A 163 -4.31 -11.72 9.62
N VAL A 164 -5.00 -12.00 8.53
CA VAL A 164 -5.20 -13.36 8.04
C VAL A 164 -4.06 -13.68 7.09
N LEU A 165 -3.26 -14.68 7.42
CA LEU A 165 -2.08 -15.10 6.68
C LEU A 165 -2.38 -16.39 5.92
N THR A 166 -1.87 -16.48 4.69
CA THR A 166 -1.96 -17.66 3.83
C THR A 166 -0.58 -18.04 3.32
N LEU A 167 -0.33 -19.33 3.19
CA LEU A 167 0.84 -19.82 2.47
C LEU A 167 0.58 -19.75 0.95
N SER A 168 1.43 -19.03 0.22
CA SER A 168 1.34 -18.91 -1.24
C SER A 168 2.73 -18.98 -1.86
N GLN A 169 2.95 -19.97 -2.73
CA GLN A 169 4.24 -20.19 -3.42
C GLN A 169 5.43 -20.30 -2.46
N GLY A 170 5.23 -20.90 -1.29
CA GLY A 170 6.26 -21.03 -0.25
C GLY A 170 6.46 -19.78 0.60
N TYR A 171 5.63 -18.74 0.44
CA TYR A 171 5.71 -17.53 1.26
C TYR A 171 4.48 -17.37 2.13
N LEU A 172 4.68 -17.02 3.40
CA LEU A 172 3.60 -16.61 4.28
C LEU A 172 3.27 -15.13 4.02
N LEU A 173 2.05 -14.85 3.58
CA LEU A 173 1.61 -13.52 3.16
C LEU A 173 0.29 -13.15 3.84
N VAL A 174 0.09 -11.86 4.12
CA VAL A 174 -1.21 -11.35 4.59
C VAL A 174 -2.17 -11.28 3.41
N ASP A 175 -3.34 -11.91 3.56
CA ASP A 175 -4.37 -11.96 2.52
C ASP A 175 -5.63 -11.16 2.87
N ASP A 176 -5.94 -11.00 4.15
CA ASP A 176 -7.08 -10.23 4.65
C ASP A 176 -6.74 -9.51 5.95
N ILE A 177 -7.50 -8.45 6.23
CA ILE A 177 -7.40 -7.63 7.44
C ILE A 177 -8.81 -7.54 8.04
N GLN A 178 -8.94 -8.02 9.27
CA GLN A 178 -10.19 -8.04 10.02
C GLN A 178 -10.03 -7.23 11.31
N CYS A 179 -11.12 -6.64 11.79
CA CYS A 179 -11.13 -5.77 12.96
C CYS A 179 -11.74 -6.46 14.18
N ASN A 180 -11.13 -6.24 15.33
CA ASN A 180 -11.70 -6.40 16.66
C ASN A 180 -12.31 -7.79 16.92
N GLY A 181 -11.69 -8.86 16.39
CA GLY A 181 -12.17 -10.23 16.59
C GLY A 181 -13.53 -10.53 15.95
N ARG A 182 -14.04 -9.64 15.08
CA ARG A 182 -15.35 -9.77 14.42
C ARG A 182 -15.31 -10.73 13.23
N GLY A 183 -14.14 -11.31 12.93
CA GLY A 183 -13.95 -12.25 11.84
C GLY A 183 -14.27 -11.64 10.48
N ALA A 184 -14.72 -12.49 9.55
CA ALA A 184 -14.97 -12.13 8.15
C ALA A 184 -15.95 -10.95 7.94
N ALA A 185 -16.85 -10.69 8.89
CA ALA A 185 -17.78 -9.56 8.82
C ALA A 185 -17.07 -8.19 8.85
N SER A 186 -15.81 -8.15 9.31
CA SER A 186 -14.98 -6.95 9.39
C SER A 186 -13.85 -6.90 8.34
N SER A 187 -13.84 -7.87 7.42
CA SER A 187 -12.83 -7.99 6.37
C SER A 187 -12.71 -6.71 5.52
N ILE A 188 -11.50 -6.43 5.04
CA ILE A 188 -11.22 -5.32 4.11
C ILE A 188 -11.95 -5.49 2.77
N TYR A 189 -12.39 -6.71 2.46
CA TYR A 189 -13.14 -7.03 1.24
C TYR A 189 -14.65 -6.80 1.37
N VAL A 190 -15.17 -6.56 2.57
CA VAL A 190 -16.57 -6.15 2.76
C VAL A 190 -16.78 -4.77 2.16
N ASP A 191 -17.95 -4.54 1.55
CA ASP A 191 -18.34 -3.26 0.95
C ASP A 191 -19.71 -2.81 1.51
N PRO A 192 -19.82 -1.61 2.11
CA PRO A 192 -18.72 -0.68 2.41
C PRO A 192 -17.72 -1.27 3.40
N ILE A 193 -16.44 -0.87 3.27
CA ILE A 193 -15.40 -1.28 4.23
C ILE A 193 -15.84 -0.85 5.64
N PRO A 194 -15.97 -1.79 6.59
CA PRO A 194 -16.41 -1.48 7.93
C PRO A 194 -15.30 -0.77 8.71
N SER A 195 -15.69 0.07 9.65
CA SER A 195 -14.76 0.62 10.62
C SER A 195 -14.25 -0.50 11.54
N CYS A 196 -12.96 -0.44 11.86
CA CYS A 196 -12.52 -0.88 13.17
C CYS A 196 -13.04 0.18 14.16
#